data_AF-A0A420ERW6-F1
#
_entry.id   AF-A0A420ERW6-F1
#
_cell.length_a   1.000
_cell.length_b   1.000
_cell.length_c   1.000
_cell.angle_alpha   90.00
_cell.angle_beta   90.00
_cell.angle_gamma   90.00
#
_symmetry.space_group_name_H-M   'P 1'
#
loop_
_entity.id
_entity.type
_entity.pdbx_description
1 polymer ?
#
loop_
_entity_poly.entity_id
_entity_poly.type
_entity_poly.pdbx_seq_one_letter_code
_entity_poly.pdbx_strand_id
1 'polypeptide(L)'
;MIGSKPDKASFPSVDDLVANATDFLKSATADLTKRPKHSVIAFYSAVELILKARLMAEHWTLVVSKNAEKSNFAKGDFVSVNFDEACVRLQNVVGSPLPDTARSIFNSLRKHRNKMVHFYHEGQADNDVLENIALEQLLGWRALAGLMENQWQATFADSAFDITAIDDGFAEHRLYAKAKFESLAERFKAIEEGGGKLVDCPSCSFKAAECHQETDSIFWSRCSVCASYPRWWMVTPCPACNQELVNEGDDGAQCSECGTKFSVEELVNELNEEIVTKDNYFEAKTPANCSSCDGYHTVIDWQGGFVCLACIHFTDELECCGWCGEYDNGDMEMSGLHGCSQCDGNAKLLYDD
;
A
#
# COMPACT_ATOMS: atom_id res chain seq x y z
N MET A 1 27.74 -17.27 -48.65
CA MET A 1 27.61 -16.44 -47.43
C MET A 1 26.17 -15.99 -47.33
N ILE A 2 25.37 -16.68 -46.53
CA ILE A 2 23.97 -16.29 -46.29
C ILE A 2 24.05 -15.31 -45.13
N GLY A 3 23.88 -14.02 -45.44
CA GLY A 3 23.79 -12.98 -44.42
C GLY A 3 22.52 -13.19 -43.61
N SER A 4 22.67 -13.67 -42.38
CA SER A 4 21.64 -13.61 -41.36
C SER A 4 21.24 -12.15 -41.19
N LYS A 5 19.99 -11.82 -41.53
CA LYS A 5 19.38 -10.54 -41.15
C LYS A 5 19.51 -10.40 -39.63
N PRO A 6 19.92 -9.25 -39.10
CA PRO A 6 19.81 -9.01 -37.66
C PRO A 6 18.33 -9.09 -37.30
N ASP A 7 18.00 -9.89 -36.29
CA ASP A 7 16.67 -9.89 -35.68
C ASP A 7 16.31 -8.44 -35.36
N LYS A 8 15.18 -7.97 -35.90
CA LYS A 8 14.61 -6.71 -35.46
C LYS A 8 14.25 -6.92 -33.99
N ALA A 9 14.98 -6.27 -33.08
CA ALA A 9 14.58 -6.21 -31.67
C ALA A 9 13.09 -5.81 -31.64
N SER A 10 12.24 -6.70 -31.13
CA SER A 10 10.83 -6.40 -30.95
C SER A 10 10.71 -5.28 -29.94
N PHE A 11 9.70 -4.42 -30.13
CA PHE A 11 9.41 -3.39 -29.13
C PHE A 11 9.04 -4.10 -27.80
N PRO A 12 9.62 -3.71 -26.65
CA PRO A 12 9.33 -4.36 -25.38
C PRO A 12 7.82 -4.37 -25.07
N SER A 13 7.33 -5.51 -24.62
CA SER A 13 5.93 -5.79 -24.31
C SER A 13 5.70 -5.96 -22.80
N VAL A 14 4.43 -5.89 -22.37
CA VAL A 14 4.06 -6.07 -20.96
C VAL A 14 4.50 -7.47 -20.50
N ASP A 15 4.32 -8.48 -21.36
CA ASP A 15 4.74 -9.85 -21.10
C ASP A 15 6.25 -9.99 -20.88
N ASP A 16 7.09 -9.18 -21.54
CA ASP A 16 8.54 -9.18 -21.30
C ASP A 16 8.88 -8.70 -19.88
N LEU A 17 8.17 -7.67 -19.38
CA LEU A 17 8.35 -7.19 -18.01
C LEU A 17 7.85 -8.23 -17.00
N VAL A 18 6.72 -8.86 -17.28
CA VAL A 18 6.12 -9.90 -16.43
C VAL A 18 7.00 -11.16 -16.37
N ALA A 19 7.57 -11.59 -17.50
CA ALA A 19 8.52 -12.71 -17.54
C ALA A 19 9.76 -12.42 -16.70
N ASN A 20 10.35 -11.22 -16.84
CA ASN A 20 11.49 -10.82 -16.02
C ASN A 20 11.12 -10.76 -14.52
N ALA A 21 9.96 -10.21 -14.17
CA ALA A 21 9.48 -10.18 -12.79
C ALA A 21 9.32 -11.60 -12.21
N THR A 22 8.82 -12.53 -13.02
CA THR A 22 8.68 -13.94 -12.66
C THR A 22 10.03 -14.57 -12.33
N ASP A 23 11.05 -14.33 -13.16
CA ASP A 23 12.41 -14.86 -12.94
C ASP A 23 13.06 -14.27 -11.68
N PHE A 24 12.81 -12.99 -11.41
CA PHE A 24 13.24 -12.35 -10.16
C PHE A 24 12.53 -12.93 -8.94
N LEU A 25 11.23 -13.22 -9.00
CA LEU A 25 10.49 -13.86 -7.89
C LEU A 25 10.99 -15.28 -7.63
N LYS A 26 11.21 -16.09 -8.67
CA LYS A 26 11.81 -17.43 -8.55
C LYS A 26 13.21 -17.38 -7.95
N SER A 27 14.01 -16.38 -8.35
CA SER A 27 15.33 -16.17 -7.77
C SER A 27 15.23 -15.76 -6.30
N ALA A 28 14.29 -14.89 -5.97
CA ALA A 28 14.06 -14.44 -4.60
C ALA A 28 13.72 -15.58 -3.66
N THR A 29 12.82 -16.47 -4.07
CA THR A 29 12.42 -17.63 -3.26
C THR A 29 13.56 -18.63 -3.12
N ALA A 30 14.29 -18.95 -4.21
CA ALA A 30 15.39 -19.90 -4.19
C ALA A 30 16.63 -19.43 -3.40
N ASP A 31 16.82 -18.12 -3.28
CA ASP A 31 18.01 -17.51 -2.66
C ASP A 31 17.84 -17.14 -1.19
N LEU A 32 16.64 -17.25 -0.59
CA LEU A 32 16.36 -16.78 0.77
C LEU A 32 17.45 -17.18 1.77
N THR A 33 17.75 -18.49 1.86
CA THR A 33 18.73 -19.01 2.82
C THR A 33 20.17 -19.01 2.31
N LYS A 34 20.38 -19.17 1.00
CA LYS A 34 21.72 -19.29 0.40
C LYS A 34 22.39 -17.94 0.19
N ARG A 35 21.60 -16.97 -0.26
CA ARG A 35 22.04 -15.63 -0.68
C ARG A 35 20.96 -14.60 -0.31
N PRO A 36 20.70 -14.38 0.99
CA PRO A 36 19.60 -13.51 1.46
C PRO A 36 19.65 -12.10 0.88
N LYS A 37 20.84 -11.53 0.70
CA LYS A 37 21.04 -10.26 0.00
C LYS A 37 20.48 -10.29 -1.43
N HIS A 38 20.79 -11.34 -2.18
CA HIS A 38 20.30 -11.48 -3.55
C HIS A 38 18.79 -11.72 -3.56
N SER A 39 18.28 -12.47 -2.58
CA SER A 39 16.84 -12.67 -2.42
C SER A 39 16.09 -11.35 -2.26
N VAL A 40 16.53 -10.46 -1.37
CA VAL A 40 15.92 -9.13 -1.17
C VAL A 40 15.99 -8.27 -2.42
N ILE A 41 17.14 -8.23 -3.09
CA ILE A 41 17.32 -7.44 -4.32
C ILE A 41 16.39 -7.96 -5.42
N ALA A 42 16.38 -9.27 -5.65
CA ALA A 42 15.54 -9.89 -6.66
C ALA A 42 14.05 -9.65 -6.37
N PHE A 43 13.63 -9.84 -5.13
CA PHE A 43 12.23 -9.65 -4.75
C PHE A 43 11.74 -8.23 -5.06
N TYR A 44 12.50 -7.21 -4.63
CA TYR A 44 12.10 -5.83 -4.89
C TYR A 44 12.18 -5.46 -6.38
N SER A 45 13.17 -6.00 -7.12
CA SER A 45 13.22 -5.84 -8.57
C SER A 45 11.97 -6.40 -9.27
N ALA A 46 11.43 -7.52 -8.80
CA ALA A 46 10.16 -8.02 -9.30
C ALA A 46 8.98 -7.09 -9.02
N VAL A 47 8.87 -6.56 -7.79
CA VAL A 47 7.86 -5.56 -7.43
C VAL A 47 7.93 -4.36 -8.39
N GLU A 48 9.13 -3.79 -8.58
CA GLU A 48 9.33 -2.66 -9.51
C GLU A 48 8.88 -2.98 -10.93
N LEU A 49 9.16 -4.20 -11.42
CA LEU A 49 8.79 -4.63 -12.77
C LEU A 49 7.28 -4.82 -12.94
N ILE A 50 6.57 -5.36 -11.94
CA ILE A 50 5.12 -5.50 -12.00
C ILE A 50 4.42 -4.14 -11.98
N LEU A 51 4.86 -3.20 -11.14
CA LEU A 51 4.32 -1.82 -11.15
C LEU A 51 4.50 -1.17 -12.53
N LYS A 52 5.68 -1.37 -13.13
CA LYS A 52 5.99 -0.84 -14.48
C LYS A 52 5.20 -1.56 -15.56
N ALA A 53 4.95 -2.86 -15.43
CA ALA A 53 4.10 -3.61 -16.34
C ALA A 53 2.67 -3.04 -16.32
N ARG A 54 2.14 -2.73 -15.13
CA ARG A 54 0.83 -2.08 -15.00
C ARG A 54 0.78 -0.71 -15.68
N LEU A 55 1.81 0.12 -15.50
CA LEU A 55 1.91 1.43 -16.20
C LEU A 55 2.04 1.26 -17.72
N MET A 56 2.84 0.30 -18.16
CA MET A 56 3.10 0.06 -19.58
C MET A 56 1.89 -0.49 -20.32
N ALA A 57 0.99 -1.18 -19.62
CA ALA A 57 -0.30 -1.61 -20.16
C ALA A 57 -1.17 -0.43 -20.61
N GLU A 58 -1.05 0.74 -19.96
CA GLU A 58 -1.68 1.98 -20.45
C GLU A 58 -0.86 2.59 -21.59
N HIS A 59 0.43 2.89 -21.34
CA HIS A 59 1.33 3.38 -22.38
C HIS A 59 2.81 3.29 -21.97
N TRP A 60 3.69 2.88 -22.89
CA TRP A 60 5.13 2.71 -22.63
C TRP A 60 5.84 3.99 -22.15
N THR A 61 5.36 5.19 -22.49
CA THR A 61 5.97 6.43 -21.99
C THR A 61 5.85 6.56 -20.48
N LEU A 62 4.87 5.92 -19.85
CA LEU A 62 4.64 5.96 -18.41
C LEU A 62 5.72 5.23 -17.61
N VAL A 63 6.55 4.39 -18.24
CA VAL A 63 7.70 3.78 -17.57
C VAL A 63 9.00 4.57 -17.72
N VAL A 64 8.99 5.65 -18.50
CA VAL A 64 10.14 6.53 -18.74
C VAL A 64 10.02 7.79 -17.88
N SER A 65 11.05 8.13 -17.10
CA SER A 65 11.04 9.31 -16.22
C SER A 65 11.10 10.61 -17.03
N LYS A 66 12.04 10.74 -17.98
CA LYS A 66 12.24 11.94 -18.82
C LYS A 66 12.63 11.58 -20.25
N ASN A 67 12.37 12.49 -21.20
CA ASN A 67 12.80 12.40 -22.60
C ASN A 67 12.40 11.07 -23.28
N ALA A 68 11.11 10.75 -23.25
CA ALA A 68 10.61 9.50 -23.81
C ALA A 68 10.81 9.44 -25.34
N GLU A 69 11.81 8.67 -25.77
CA GLU A 69 12.10 8.41 -27.18
C GLU A 69 11.88 6.94 -27.52
N LYS A 70 11.03 6.66 -28.51
CA LYS A 70 10.62 5.29 -28.87
C LYS A 70 11.80 4.40 -29.28
N SER A 71 12.77 4.98 -29.97
CA SER A 71 14.00 4.31 -30.44
C SER A 71 14.90 3.88 -29.28
N ASN A 72 15.05 4.74 -28.27
CA ASN A 72 15.90 4.50 -27.10
C ASN A 72 15.22 3.52 -26.14
N PHE A 73 13.90 3.67 -25.95
CA PHE A 73 13.10 2.72 -25.19
C PHE A 73 13.22 1.29 -25.73
N ALA A 74 13.10 1.12 -27.06
CA ALA A 74 13.24 -0.18 -27.70
C ALA A 74 14.62 -0.83 -27.53
N LYS A 75 15.64 -0.05 -27.18
CA LYS A 75 17.01 -0.51 -26.91
C LYS A 75 17.33 -0.66 -25.43
N GLY A 76 16.40 -0.28 -24.54
CA GLY A 76 16.65 -0.21 -23.09
C GLY A 76 17.48 0.99 -22.65
N ASP A 77 17.70 1.98 -23.51
CA ASP A 77 18.51 3.17 -23.22
C ASP A 77 17.64 4.31 -22.69
N PHE A 78 17.12 4.16 -21.48
CA PHE A 78 16.26 5.17 -20.88
C PHE A 78 16.36 5.21 -19.35
N VAL A 79 16.05 6.36 -18.78
CA VAL A 79 15.86 6.50 -17.34
C VAL A 79 14.44 6.08 -17.02
N SER A 80 14.30 4.96 -16.31
CA SER A 80 13.00 4.46 -15.89
C SER A 80 12.46 5.24 -14.69
N VAL A 81 11.14 5.26 -14.54
CA VAL A 81 10.49 5.80 -13.34
C VAL A 81 10.97 5.08 -12.07
N ASN A 82 11.13 5.85 -11.01
CA ASN A 82 11.34 5.33 -9.66
C ASN A 82 9.99 4.91 -9.03
N PHE A 83 10.04 4.36 -7.80
CA PHE A 83 8.85 3.87 -7.09
C PHE A 83 7.81 4.98 -6.83
N ASP A 84 8.25 6.16 -6.37
CA ASP A 84 7.34 7.25 -6.02
C ASP A 84 6.69 7.83 -7.30
N GLU A 85 7.47 8.02 -8.37
CA GLU A 85 6.98 8.40 -9.69
C GLU A 85 5.97 7.36 -10.24
N ALA A 86 6.22 6.07 -10.02
CA ALA A 86 5.30 5.02 -10.44
C ALA A 86 3.97 5.07 -9.67
N CYS A 87 4.01 5.26 -8.35
CA CYS A 87 2.81 5.42 -7.51
C CYS A 87 1.97 6.61 -7.96
N VAL A 88 2.60 7.76 -8.17
CA VAL A 88 1.92 8.98 -8.65
C VAL A 88 1.27 8.75 -10.01
N ARG A 89 1.94 8.04 -10.94
CA ARG A 89 1.37 7.73 -12.26
C ARG A 89 0.23 6.72 -12.17
N LEU A 90 0.32 5.72 -11.29
CA LEU A 90 -0.76 4.76 -11.04
C LEU A 90 -2.02 5.47 -10.51
N GLN A 91 -1.86 6.44 -9.61
CA GLN A 91 -2.97 7.24 -9.10
C GLN A 91 -3.51 8.20 -10.17
N ASN A 92 -2.68 9.09 -10.70
CA ASN A 92 -3.14 10.25 -11.45
C ASN A 92 -3.39 9.99 -12.94
N VAL A 93 -2.73 8.99 -13.53
CA VAL A 93 -2.86 8.68 -14.96
C VAL A 93 -3.68 7.41 -15.16
N VAL A 94 -3.39 6.36 -14.40
CA VAL A 94 -4.07 5.08 -14.52
C VAL A 94 -5.41 5.08 -13.76
N GLY A 95 -5.57 5.92 -12.74
CA GLY A 95 -6.76 5.91 -11.88
C GLY A 95 -6.86 4.67 -11.00
N SER A 96 -5.72 4.04 -10.69
CA SER A 96 -5.63 2.80 -9.92
C SER A 96 -4.48 2.94 -8.90
N PRO A 97 -4.67 3.72 -7.83
CA PRO A 97 -3.65 3.91 -6.80
C PRO A 97 -3.32 2.60 -6.07
N LEU A 98 -2.14 2.52 -5.48
CA LEU A 98 -1.83 1.42 -4.55
C LEU A 98 -2.58 1.66 -3.24
N PRO A 99 -3.18 0.62 -2.63
CA PRO A 99 -3.62 0.69 -1.24
C PRO A 99 -2.47 1.09 -0.33
N ASP A 100 -2.74 1.90 0.70
CA ASP A 100 -1.70 2.45 1.58
C ASP A 100 -0.88 1.36 2.28
N THR A 101 -1.54 0.27 2.66
CA THR A 101 -0.91 -0.92 3.22
C THR A 101 0.12 -1.51 2.26
N ALA A 102 -0.24 -1.68 0.98
CA ALA A 102 0.66 -2.19 -0.06
C ALA A 102 1.80 -1.21 -0.35
N ARG A 103 1.50 0.09 -0.47
CA ARG A 103 2.49 1.15 -0.69
C ARG A 103 3.55 1.17 0.43
N SER A 104 3.11 1.07 1.69
CA SER A 104 3.98 1.03 2.87
C SER A 104 4.89 -0.21 2.87
N ILE A 105 4.33 -1.39 2.59
CA ILE A 105 5.08 -2.65 2.48
C ILE A 105 6.15 -2.55 1.40
N PHE A 106 5.79 -2.09 0.20
CA PHE A 106 6.74 -1.95 -0.91
C PHE A 106 7.81 -0.89 -0.65
N ASN A 107 7.47 0.20 0.04
CA ASN A 107 8.44 1.21 0.44
C ASN A 107 9.44 0.69 1.50
N SER A 108 8.98 -0.15 2.43
CA SER A 108 9.87 -0.84 3.38
C SER A 108 10.87 -1.73 2.64
N LEU A 109 10.37 -2.58 1.72
CA LEU A 109 11.20 -3.44 0.88
C LEU A 109 12.21 -2.64 0.05
N ARG A 110 11.80 -1.50 -0.51
CA ARG A 110 12.68 -0.57 -1.24
C ARG A 110 13.82 -0.07 -0.36
N LYS A 111 13.51 0.41 0.84
CA LYS A 111 14.50 0.91 1.82
C LYS A 111 15.45 -0.21 2.23
N HIS A 112 14.93 -1.41 2.48
CA HIS A 112 15.73 -2.58 2.82
C HIS A 112 16.66 -2.99 1.67
N ARG A 113 16.16 -3.06 0.43
CA ARG A 113 16.96 -3.32 -0.78
C ARG A 113 18.06 -2.28 -0.95
N ASN A 114 17.74 -1.00 -0.80
CA ASN A 114 18.75 0.07 -0.89
C ASN A 114 19.82 -0.10 0.19
N LYS A 115 19.41 -0.45 1.41
CA LYS A 115 20.35 -0.73 2.49
C LYS A 115 21.28 -1.90 2.13
N MET A 116 20.74 -2.98 1.57
CA MET A 116 21.49 -4.18 1.15
C MET A 116 22.45 -3.92 -0.01
N VAL A 117 22.09 -3.06 -0.95
CA VAL A 117 22.93 -2.67 -2.09
C VAL A 117 24.07 -1.75 -1.66
N HIS A 118 23.78 -0.75 -0.80
CA HIS A 118 24.71 0.33 -0.49
C HIS A 118 25.55 0.12 0.78
N PHE A 119 25.08 -0.66 1.75
CA PHE A 119 25.84 -0.95 2.97
C PHE A 119 26.35 -2.39 2.97
N TYR A 120 27.65 -2.55 3.21
CA TYR A 120 28.27 -3.86 3.37
C TYR A 120 27.72 -4.51 4.65
N HIS A 121 26.97 -5.60 4.49
CA HIS A 121 26.55 -6.43 5.62
C HIS A 121 27.57 -7.56 5.75
N GLU A 122 28.46 -7.47 6.75
CA GLU A 122 29.31 -8.59 7.15
C GLU A 122 28.46 -9.65 7.85
N GLY A 123 28.76 -10.92 7.55
CA GLY A 123 28.26 -12.06 8.30
C GLY A 123 27.10 -12.78 7.64
N GLN A 124 27.09 -14.10 7.80
CA GLN A 124 25.91 -14.92 7.55
C GLN A 124 24.70 -14.24 8.20
N ALA A 125 23.59 -14.12 7.47
CA ALA A 125 22.37 -13.62 8.06
C ALA A 125 22.03 -14.49 9.28
N ASP A 126 22.00 -13.87 10.45
CA ASP A 126 21.49 -14.52 11.66
C ASP A 126 20.06 -15.02 11.39
N ASN A 127 19.61 -16.03 12.11
CA ASN A 127 18.26 -16.59 11.93
C ASN A 127 17.18 -15.50 12.06
N ASP A 128 17.38 -14.52 12.93
CA ASP A 128 16.48 -13.37 13.08
C ASP A 128 16.44 -12.49 11.82
N VAL A 129 17.58 -12.32 11.13
CA VAL A 129 17.64 -11.56 9.88
C VAL A 129 16.92 -12.32 8.76
N LEU A 130 17.13 -13.63 8.66
CA LEU A 130 16.43 -14.48 7.70
C LEU A 130 14.93 -14.51 7.95
N GLU A 131 14.51 -14.62 9.21
CA GLU A 131 13.11 -14.55 9.62
C GLU A 131 12.48 -13.23 9.17
N ASN A 132 13.12 -12.09 9.45
CA ASN A 132 12.60 -10.79 9.07
C ASN A 132 12.51 -10.62 7.55
N ILE A 133 13.52 -11.06 6.79
CA ILE A 133 13.48 -11.05 5.31
C ILE A 133 12.32 -11.92 4.82
N ALA A 134 12.17 -13.14 5.38
CA ALA A 134 11.13 -14.06 4.98
C ALA A 134 9.73 -13.47 5.19
N LEU A 135 9.50 -12.85 6.35
CA LEU A 135 8.23 -12.20 6.69
C LEU A 135 7.94 -10.99 5.80
N GLU A 136 8.93 -10.13 5.56
CA GLU A 136 8.76 -8.94 4.72
C GLU A 136 8.44 -9.32 3.27
N GLN A 137 9.12 -10.35 2.73
CA GLN A 137 8.85 -10.86 1.39
C GLN A 137 7.49 -11.57 1.29
N LEU A 138 7.04 -12.30 2.34
CA LEU A 138 5.69 -12.86 2.37
C LEU A 138 4.60 -11.79 2.35
N LEU A 139 4.79 -10.71 3.12
CA LEU A 139 3.88 -9.56 3.10
C LEU A 139 3.87 -8.88 1.73
N GLY A 140 5.05 -8.64 1.17
CA GLY A 140 5.19 -8.08 -0.17
C GLY A 140 4.53 -8.95 -1.22
N TRP A 141 4.70 -10.27 -1.14
CA TRP A 141 4.15 -11.20 -2.13
C TRP A 141 2.63 -11.22 -2.08
N ARG A 142 2.04 -11.31 -0.88
CA ARG A 142 0.58 -11.25 -0.73
C ARG A 142 -0.01 -9.93 -1.22
N ALA A 143 0.63 -8.80 -0.91
CA ALA A 143 0.18 -7.50 -1.42
C ALA A 143 0.25 -7.46 -2.96
N LEU A 144 1.34 -7.95 -3.56
CA LEU A 144 1.52 -7.97 -5.00
C LEU A 144 0.55 -8.92 -5.71
N ALA A 145 0.38 -10.13 -5.18
CA ALA A 145 -0.57 -11.11 -5.69
C ALA A 145 -2.01 -10.59 -5.60
N GLY A 146 -2.40 -10.01 -4.46
CA GLY A 146 -3.71 -9.40 -4.28
C GLY A 146 -4.00 -8.27 -5.27
N LEU A 147 -3.00 -7.44 -5.60
CA LEU A 147 -3.13 -6.44 -6.66
C LEU A 147 -3.35 -7.07 -8.03
N MET A 148 -2.57 -8.10 -8.39
CA MET A 148 -2.67 -8.77 -9.68
C MET A 148 -3.97 -9.57 -9.85
N GLU A 149 -4.46 -10.22 -8.80
CA GLU A 149 -5.68 -11.05 -8.84
C GLU A 149 -6.97 -10.22 -8.80
N ASN A 150 -6.93 -9.06 -8.14
CA ASN A 150 -8.11 -8.23 -7.93
C ASN A 150 -8.00 -6.94 -8.76
N GLN A 151 -7.29 -5.93 -8.24
CA GLN A 151 -7.30 -4.57 -8.80
C GLN A 151 -6.79 -4.50 -10.25
N TRP A 152 -5.83 -5.34 -10.62
CA TRP A 152 -5.18 -5.37 -11.94
C TRP A 152 -5.44 -6.65 -12.73
N GLN A 153 -6.50 -7.39 -12.37
CA GLN A 153 -6.85 -8.65 -13.02
C GLN A 153 -6.90 -8.52 -14.54
N ALA A 154 -7.53 -7.46 -15.05
CA ALA A 154 -7.66 -7.24 -16.50
C ALA A 154 -6.32 -7.07 -17.23
N THR A 155 -5.26 -6.63 -16.53
CA THR A 155 -3.92 -6.50 -17.10
C THR A 155 -3.14 -7.80 -17.07
N PHE A 156 -3.30 -8.61 -16.01
CA PHE A 156 -2.45 -9.78 -15.77
C PHE A 156 -3.12 -11.14 -16.06
N ALA A 157 -4.44 -11.20 -16.28
CA ALA A 157 -5.17 -12.44 -16.48
C ALA A 157 -4.68 -13.29 -17.67
N ASP A 158 -4.29 -12.64 -18.77
CA ASP A 158 -3.80 -13.31 -19.98
C ASP A 158 -2.28 -13.50 -20.00
N SER A 159 -1.57 -12.98 -19.00
CA SER A 159 -0.12 -13.10 -18.91
C SER A 159 0.28 -14.52 -18.52
N ALA A 160 1.46 -14.98 -18.96
CA ALA A 160 2.00 -16.29 -18.58
C ALA A 160 2.46 -16.39 -17.10
N PHE A 161 1.99 -15.47 -16.25
CA PHE A 161 2.36 -15.36 -14.85
C PHE A 161 1.59 -16.37 -14.00
N ASP A 162 2.26 -17.43 -13.59
CA ASP A 162 1.68 -18.45 -12.72
C ASP A 162 1.82 -18.05 -11.24
N ILE A 163 0.79 -17.36 -10.72
CA ILE A 163 0.73 -16.93 -9.33
C ILE A 163 0.85 -18.12 -8.38
N THR A 164 0.23 -19.26 -8.71
CA THR A 164 0.23 -20.45 -7.85
C THR A 164 1.63 -21.03 -7.74
N ALA A 165 2.34 -21.17 -8.87
CA ALA A 165 3.71 -21.68 -8.86
C ALA A 165 4.70 -20.76 -8.11
N ILE A 166 4.50 -19.44 -8.19
CA ILE A 166 5.30 -18.50 -7.40
C ILE A 166 4.95 -18.60 -5.92
N ASP A 167 3.66 -18.69 -5.58
CA ASP A 167 3.21 -18.82 -4.20
C ASP A 167 3.77 -20.10 -3.55
N ASP A 168 3.77 -21.23 -4.26
CA ASP A 168 4.40 -22.47 -3.81
C ASP A 168 5.89 -22.28 -3.47
N GLY A 169 6.59 -21.40 -4.20
CA GLY A 169 7.97 -21.02 -3.92
C GLY A 169 8.18 -20.36 -2.55
N PHE A 170 7.15 -19.75 -1.96
CA PHE A 170 7.20 -19.14 -0.62
C PHE A 170 7.00 -20.15 0.53
N ALA A 171 6.98 -21.46 0.25
CA ALA A 171 6.83 -22.48 1.28
C ALA A 171 7.89 -22.39 2.38
N GLU A 172 9.15 -22.10 2.04
CA GLU A 172 10.23 -21.92 3.02
C GLU A 172 9.99 -20.69 3.91
N HIS A 173 9.57 -19.57 3.32
CA HIS A 173 9.22 -18.36 4.08
C HIS A 173 8.11 -18.62 5.08
N ARG A 174 7.10 -19.42 4.70
CA ARG A 174 5.99 -19.78 5.60
C ARG A 174 6.46 -20.57 6.82
N LEU A 175 7.57 -21.30 6.74
CA LEU A 175 8.16 -21.98 7.89
C LEU A 175 8.70 -20.97 8.92
N TYR A 176 9.31 -19.88 8.48
CA TYR A 176 9.75 -18.79 9.39
C TYR A 176 8.55 -18.13 10.06
N ALA A 177 7.49 -17.84 9.31
CA ALA A 177 6.27 -17.26 9.88
C ALA A 177 5.62 -18.20 10.92
N LYS A 178 5.59 -19.51 10.63
CA LYS A 178 5.10 -20.51 11.56
C LYS A 178 5.97 -20.62 12.82
N ALA A 179 7.29 -20.68 12.67
CA ALA A 179 8.22 -20.77 13.79
C ALA A 179 8.09 -19.56 14.73
N LYS A 180 7.95 -18.35 14.17
CA LYS A 180 7.68 -17.14 14.95
C LYS A 180 6.33 -17.15 15.66
N PHE A 181 5.28 -17.65 15.00
CA PHE A 181 3.98 -17.82 15.64
C PHE A 181 4.08 -18.79 16.83
N GLU A 182 4.76 -19.92 16.66
CA GLU A 182 4.97 -20.91 17.71
C GLU A 182 5.82 -20.36 18.87
N SER A 183 6.86 -19.57 18.59
CA SER A 183 7.70 -18.96 19.63
C SER A 183 6.96 -17.93 20.49
N LEU A 184 5.88 -17.34 19.96
CA LEU A 184 5.04 -16.35 20.64
C LEU A 184 3.83 -16.96 21.36
N ALA A 185 3.68 -18.29 21.38
CA ALA A 185 2.50 -18.96 21.94
C ALA A 185 2.18 -18.57 23.40
N GLU A 186 3.20 -18.51 24.27
CA GLU A 186 3.01 -18.10 25.67
C GLU A 186 2.60 -16.62 25.80
N ARG A 187 3.12 -15.75 24.92
CA ARG A 187 2.70 -14.34 24.87
C ARG A 187 1.25 -14.22 24.43
N PHE A 188 0.82 -14.96 23.42
CA PHE A 188 -0.58 -14.95 22.95
C PHE A 188 -1.53 -15.44 24.04
N LYS A 189 -1.15 -16.50 24.74
CA LYS A 189 -1.92 -16.99 25.89
C LYS A 189 -2.03 -15.93 26.98
N ALA A 190 -0.94 -15.24 27.32
CA ALA A 190 -0.95 -14.16 28.31
C ALA A 190 -1.86 -12.98 27.90
N ILE A 191 -1.92 -12.64 26.61
CA ILE A 191 -2.83 -11.60 26.09
C ILE A 191 -4.29 -12.03 26.30
N GLU A 192 -4.67 -13.25 25.89
CA GLU A 192 -6.04 -13.74 26.04
C GLU A 192 -6.44 -13.88 27.52
N GLU A 193 -5.55 -14.37 28.38
CA GLU A 193 -5.76 -14.46 29.83
C GLU A 193 -5.90 -13.07 30.49
N GLY A 194 -5.22 -12.06 29.93
CA GLY A 194 -5.34 -10.65 30.33
C GLY A 194 -6.61 -9.95 29.82
N GLY A 195 -7.48 -10.66 29.08
CA GLY A 195 -8.70 -10.10 28.48
C GLY A 195 -8.48 -9.42 27.11
N GLY A 196 -7.27 -9.46 26.57
CA GLY A 196 -6.98 -9.00 25.22
C GLY A 196 -7.59 -9.91 24.15
N LYS A 197 -7.90 -9.35 22.99
CA LYS A 197 -8.52 -10.07 21.87
C LYS A 197 -7.50 -10.28 20.74
N LEU A 198 -7.24 -11.54 20.41
CA LEU A 198 -6.48 -11.90 19.21
C LEU A 198 -7.43 -12.26 18.07
N VAL A 199 -7.19 -11.68 16.89
CA VAL A 199 -7.93 -11.96 15.65
C VAL A 199 -7.00 -12.54 14.59
N ASP A 200 -7.60 -13.15 13.56
CA ASP A 200 -6.86 -13.65 12.41
C ASP A 200 -6.25 -12.49 11.63
N CYS A 201 -4.95 -12.59 11.35
CA CYS A 201 -4.25 -11.64 10.52
C CYS A 201 -4.55 -11.95 9.04
N PRO A 202 -5.14 -11.05 8.25
CA PRO A 202 -5.29 -11.27 6.80
C PRO A 202 -3.92 -11.39 6.11
N SER A 203 -2.93 -10.69 6.70
CA SER A 203 -1.50 -10.75 6.44
C SER A 203 -0.91 -12.14 6.36
N CYS A 204 -1.01 -12.88 7.47
CA CYS A 204 -0.30 -14.14 7.67
C CYS A 204 -1.20 -15.37 7.94
N SER A 205 -2.50 -15.14 8.07
CA SER A 205 -3.54 -16.13 8.39
C SER A 205 -3.41 -16.77 9.78
N PHE A 206 -2.50 -16.28 10.62
CA PHE A 206 -2.41 -16.68 12.03
C PHE A 206 -3.28 -15.79 12.90
N LYS A 207 -3.91 -16.39 13.92
CA LYS A 207 -4.58 -15.69 15.03
C LYS A 207 -3.55 -15.03 15.95
N ALA A 208 -2.97 -13.94 15.47
CA ALA A 208 -1.81 -13.28 16.07
C ALA A 208 -1.89 -11.75 15.98
N ALA A 209 -3.00 -11.21 15.48
CA ALA A 209 -3.26 -9.78 15.46
C ALA A 209 -3.95 -9.38 16.76
N GLU A 210 -3.24 -8.61 17.58
CA GLU A 210 -3.80 -8.03 18.80
C GLU A 210 -4.75 -6.91 18.40
N CYS A 211 -6.00 -7.02 18.83
CA CYS A 211 -7.07 -6.08 18.55
C CYS A 211 -7.14 -5.06 19.68
N HIS A 212 -7.06 -3.79 19.31
CA HIS A 212 -7.20 -2.63 20.18
C HIS A 212 -8.47 -1.88 19.78
N GLN A 213 -9.06 -1.22 20.76
CA GLN A 213 -10.25 -0.41 20.60
C GLN A 213 -9.84 1.03 20.91
N GLU A 214 -9.96 1.92 19.91
CA GLU A 214 -9.64 3.34 20.04
C GLU A 214 -10.86 4.11 20.55
N THR A 215 -12.03 3.81 19.99
CA THR A 215 -13.34 4.32 20.42
C THR A 215 -14.37 3.19 20.45
N ASP A 216 -15.63 3.46 20.78
CA ASP A 216 -16.69 2.44 20.76
C ASP A 216 -16.93 1.84 19.36
N SER A 217 -16.59 2.59 18.30
CA SER A 217 -16.78 2.18 16.91
C SER A 217 -15.47 1.94 16.15
N ILE A 218 -14.33 2.45 16.63
CA ILE A 218 -13.06 2.40 15.90
C ILE A 218 -12.12 1.40 16.57
N PHE A 219 -11.60 0.51 15.75
CA PHE A 219 -10.72 -0.57 16.17
C PHE A 219 -9.50 -0.62 15.27
N TRP A 220 -8.41 -1.12 15.82
CA TRP A 220 -7.24 -1.44 15.03
C TRP A 220 -6.59 -2.73 15.51
N SER A 221 -5.78 -3.34 14.65
CA SER A 221 -5.03 -4.52 15.03
C SER A 221 -3.62 -4.54 14.50
N ARG A 222 -2.73 -5.18 15.26
CA ARG A 222 -1.32 -5.35 14.88
C ARG A 222 -0.88 -6.79 15.08
N CYS A 223 -0.38 -7.39 14.00
CA CYS A 223 0.12 -8.76 14.04
C CYS A 223 1.53 -8.83 14.64
N SER A 224 1.71 -9.61 15.70
CA SER A 224 3.04 -9.83 16.30
C SER A 224 3.94 -10.77 15.49
N VAL A 225 3.38 -11.52 14.52
CA VAL A 225 4.14 -12.44 13.66
C VAL A 225 4.73 -11.67 12.48
N CYS A 226 3.89 -11.27 11.52
CA CYS A 226 4.37 -10.62 10.30
C CYS A 226 4.67 -9.13 10.49
N ALA A 227 4.25 -8.51 11.59
CA ALA A 227 4.36 -7.08 11.79
C ALA A 227 3.79 -6.27 10.60
N SER A 228 2.73 -6.78 9.97
CA SER A 228 1.98 -6.06 8.95
C SER A 228 1.56 -4.68 9.48
N TYR A 229 1.39 -3.73 8.57
CA TYR A 229 0.90 -2.40 8.92
C TYR A 229 -0.39 -2.54 9.75
N PRO A 230 -0.59 -1.71 10.79
CA PRO A 230 -1.81 -1.75 11.58
C PRO A 230 -3.03 -1.65 10.68
N ARG A 231 -3.97 -2.57 10.86
CA ARG A 231 -5.24 -2.54 10.14
C ARG A 231 -6.23 -1.79 11.01
N TRP A 232 -6.86 -0.76 10.46
CA TRP A 232 -7.91 0.01 11.11
C TRP A 232 -9.25 -0.37 10.49
N TRP A 233 -10.31 -0.40 11.30
CA TRP A 233 -11.67 -0.54 10.81
C TRP A 233 -12.65 0.15 11.77
N MET A 234 -13.76 0.58 11.20
CA MET A 234 -14.82 1.28 11.89
C MET A 234 -16.12 0.48 11.75
N VAL A 235 -16.85 0.32 12.85
CA VAL A 235 -18.14 -0.37 12.89
C VAL A 235 -19.23 0.65 13.17
N THR A 236 -20.15 0.80 12.21
CA THR A 236 -21.31 1.70 12.31
C THR A 236 -22.60 1.00 11.90
N PRO A 237 -23.77 1.55 12.24
CA PRO A 237 -25.02 1.09 11.65
C PRO A 237 -25.05 1.39 10.14
N CYS A 238 -25.40 0.39 9.34
CA CYS A 238 -25.59 0.52 7.90
C CYS A 238 -26.70 1.54 7.60
N PRO A 239 -26.45 2.59 6.79
CA PRO A 239 -27.47 3.59 6.45
C PRO A 239 -28.73 3.00 5.78
N ALA A 240 -28.61 1.85 5.10
CA ALA A 240 -29.72 1.23 4.37
C ALA A 240 -30.57 0.26 5.20
N CYS A 241 -29.97 -0.48 6.14
CA CYS A 241 -30.67 -1.56 6.87
C CYS A 241 -30.45 -1.56 8.39
N ASN A 242 -29.65 -0.63 8.90
CA ASN A 242 -29.35 -0.44 10.32
C ASN A 242 -28.70 -1.66 11.02
N GLN A 243 -28.18 -2.62 10.26
CA GLN A 243 -27.30 -3.69 10.76
C GLN A 243 -25.85 -3.23 10.80
N GLU A 244 -24.96 -3.95 11.48
CA GLU A 244 -23.54 -3.61 11.55
C GLU A 244 -22.91 -3.53 10.14
N LEU A 245 -22.24 -2.42 9.88
CA LEU A 245 -21.43 -2.16 8.70
C LEU A 245 -19.98 -2.01 9.15
N VAL A 246 -19.10 -2.84 8.60
CA VAL A 246 -17.66 -2.73 8.80
C VAL A 246 -17.08 -1.93 7.64
N ASN A 247 -16.49 -0.77 7.94
CA ASN A 247 -15.71 0.02 7.00
C ASN A 247 -14.22 -0.16 7.33
N GLU A 248 -13.44 -0.63 6.35
CA GLU A 248 -12.00 -0.85 6.50
C GLU A 248 -11.17 0.19 5.72
N GLY A 249 -11.84 1.17 5.09
CA GLY A 249 -11.22 2.19 4.24
C GLY A 249 -11.13 1.80 2.76
N ASP A 250 -10.14 2.37 2.09
CA ASP A 250 -9.84 2.32 0.66
C ASP A 250 -11.00 2.84 -0.23
N ASP A 251 -11.92 1.95 -0.62
CA ASP A 251 -12.93 2.21 -1.66
C ASP A 251 -14.36 2.34 -1.09
N GLY A 252 -14.50 2.57 0.22
CA GLY A 252 -15.77 2.62 0.93
C GLY A 252 -16.13 1.27 1.57
N ALA A 253 -17.43 1.00 1.76
CA ALA A 253 -17.87 -0.18 2.50
C ALA A 253 -19.04 -0.90 1.83
N GLN A 254 -19.08 -2.23 1.97
CA GLN A 254 -20.23 -3.03 1.55
C GLN A 254 -20.87 -3.71 2.75
N CYS A 255 -22.17 -3.50 2.94
CA CYS A 255 -22.92 -4.17 4.00
C CYS A 255 -23.06 -5.67 3.71
N SER A 256 -22.65 -6.52 4.64
CA SER A 256 -22.78 -7.97 4.54
C SER A 256 -24.23 -8.46 4.55
N GLU A 257 -25.12 -7.70 5.21
CA GLU A 257 -26.52 -8.10 5.41
C GLU A 257 -27.43 -7.73 4.23
N CYS A 258 -27.39 -6.48 3.78
CA CYS A 258 -28.24 -6.02 2.67
C CYS A 258 -27.53 -5.98 1.31
N GLY A 259 -26.21 -6.15 1.29
CA GLY A 259 -25.39 -6.12 0.07
C GLY A 259 -25.14 -4.73 -0.51
N THR A 260 -25.73 -3.68 0.07
CA THR A 260 -25.55 -2.29 -0.38
C THR A 260 -24.09 -1.89 -0.27
N LYS A 261 -23.56 -1.30 -1.34
CA LYS A 261 -22.24 -0.68 -1.39
C LYS A 261 -22.39 0.81 -1.17
N PHE A 262 -21.51 1.36 -0.35
CA PHE A 262 -21.40 2.79 -0.07
C PHE A 262 -20.02 3.27 -0.49
N SER A 263 -19.97 4.34 -1.27
CA SER A 263 -18.72 5.05 -1.53
C SER A 263 -18.26 5.79 -0.27
N VAL A 264 -16.99 6.20 -0.25
CA VAL A 264 -16.47 7.06 0.84
C VAL A 264 -17.31 8.33 0.98
N GLU A 265 -17.65 8.98 -0.14
CA GLU A 265 -18.47 10.21 -0.15
C GLU A 265 -19.87 9.97 0.44
N GLU A 266 -20.52 8.84 0.10
CA GLU A 266 -21.82 8.48 0.68
C GLU A 266 -21.71 8.26 2.20
N LEU A 267 -20.66 7.58 2.66
CA LEU A 267 -20.44 7.37 4.09
C LEU A 267 -20.14 8.68 4.82
N VAL A 268 -19.37 9.60 4.23
CA VAL A 268 -19.10 10.93 4.81
C VAL A 268 -20.41 11.68 5.02
N ASN A 269 -21.28 11.69 4.00
CA ASN A 269 -22.56 12.40 4.07
C ASN A 269 -23.55 11.79 5.09
N GLU A 270 -23.54 10.47 5.23
CA GLU A 270 -24.48 9.76 6.13
C GLU A 270 -23.99 9.69 7.59
N LEU A 271 -22.68 9.68 7.82
CA LEU A 271 -22.09 9.44 9.15
C LEU A 271 -21.57 10.70 9.85
N ASN A 272 -21.28 11.79 9.12
CA ASN A 272 -20.73 12.97 9.77
C ASN A 272 -21.71 13.53 10.83
N GLU A 273 -21.27 13.60 12.08
CA GLU A 273 -22.10 14.09 13.19
C GLU A 273 -22.41 15.60 13.02
N GLU A 274 -21.50 16.34 12.38
CA GLU A 274 -21.68 17.77 12.09
C GLU A 274 -22.46 17.97 10.78
N ILE A 275 -23.74 18.32 10.90
CA ILE A 275 -24.56 18.71 9.75
C ILE A 275 -24.20 20.14 9.34
N VAL A 276 -23.55 20.26 8.19
CA VAL A 276 -23.20 21.56 7.61
C VAL A 276 -24.44 22.20 6.97
N THR A 277 -24.80 23.38 7.47
CA THR A 277 -25.91 24.22 7.03
C THR A 277 -25.39 25.59 6.61
N LYS A 278 -26.25 26.41 5.99
CA LYS A 278 -25.87 27.79 5.62
C LYS A 278 -25.46 28.65 6.81
N ASP A 279 -25.90 28.29 8.02
CA ASP A 279 -25.72 29.10 9.21
C ASP A 279 -24.41 28.75 9.97
N ASN A 280 -23.86 27.55 9.79
CA ASN A 280 -22.62 27.08 10.43
C ASN A 280 -21.49 26.73 9.44
N TYR A 281 -21.67 26.92 8.12
CA TYR A 281 -20.65 26.57 7.11
C TYR A 281 -19.27 27.22 7.33
N PHE A 282 -19.20 28.39 7.96
CA PHE A 282 -17.92 29.05 8.27
C PHE A 282 -17.24 28.50 9.55
N GLU A 283 -17.99 27.79 10.39
CA GLU A 283 -17.50 27.20 11.63
C GLU A 283 -17.26 25.69 11.50
N ALA A 284 -17.93 25.06 10.53
CA ALA A 284 -17.78 23.65 10.22
C ALA A 284 -16.34 23.33 9.84
N LYS A 285 -15.75 22.39 10.58
CA LYS A 285 -14.39 21.90 10.31
C LYS A 285 -14.41 20.69 9.40
N THR A 286 -15.54 19.99 9.32
CA THR A 286 -15.69 18.76 8.57
C THR A 286 -16.74 18.93 7.46
N PRO A 287 -16.63 18.21 6.33
CA PRO A 287 -15.58 17.23 6.04
C PRO A 287 -14.21 17.88 5.79
N ALA A 288 -13.16 17.34 6.41
CA ALA A 288 -11.77 17.80 6.28
C ALA A 288 -10.95 16.88 5.36
N ASN A 289 -9.73 17.30 5.02
CA ASN A 289 -8.80 16.52 4.21
C ASN A 289 -7.96 15.58 5.08
N CYS A 290 -7.51 14.47 4.50
CA CYS A 290 -6.68 13.50 5.19
C CYS A 290 -5.23 13.55 4.68
N SER A 291 -4.30 13.92 5.55
CA SER A 291 -2.85 13.87 5.26
C SER A 291 -2.27 12.47 5.13
N SER A 292 -2.96 11.45 5.65
CA SER A 292 -2.45 10.07 5.63
C SER A 292 -2.64 9.40 4.27
N CYS A 293 -3.81 9.60 3.65
CA CYS A 293 -4.15 9.02 2.35
C CYS A 293 -4.34 10.07 1.25
N ASP A 294 -4.00 11.33 1.52
CA ASP A 294 -4.25 12.49 0.65
C ASP A 294 -5.73 12.62 0.22
N GLY A 295 -6.65 12.16 1.07
CA GLY A 295 -8.08 12.07 0.78
C GLY A 295 -8.78 13.42 0.90
N TYR A 296 -9.39 13.89 -0.20
CA TYR A 296 -10.15 15.15 -0.22
C TYR A 296 -11.51 15.01 0.47
N HIS A 297 -11.79 15.83 1.49
CA HIS A 297 -13.07 15.84 2.23
C HIS A 297 -13.52 14.46 2.71
N THR A 298 -12.57 13.69 3.25
CA THR A 298 -12.79 12.31 3.71
C THR A 298 -12.86 12.17 5.24
N VAL A 299 -12.54 13.24 5.97
CA VAL A 299 -12.46 13.23 7.44
C VAL A 299 -13.73 13.81 8.06
N ILE A 300 -14.35 13.08 8.98
CA ILE A 300 -15.58 13.47 9.69
C ILE A 300 -15.35 13.63 11.20
N ASP A 301 -16.24 14.35 11.87
CA ASP A 301 -16.31 14.37 13.34
C ASP A 301 -16.96 13.06 13.81
N TRP A 302 -16.31 12.38 14.75
CA TRP A 302 -16.80 11.12 15.28
C TRP A 302 -16.32 10.88 16.71
N GLN A 303 -17.28 10.70 17.64
CA GLN A 303 -17.03 10.27 19.02
C GLN A 303 -15.92 11.05 19.75
N GLY A 304 -15.83 12.36 19.52
CA GLY A 304 -14.88 13.25 20.22
C GLY A 304 -13.49 13.35 19.59
N GLY A 305 -13.32 12.84 18.37
CA GLY A 305 -12.15 13.09 17.52
C GLY A 305 -12.56 13.14 16.05
N PHE A 306 -11.60 12.90 15.17
CA PHE A 306 -11.80 12.97 13.72
C PHE A 306 -11.34 11.68 13.05
N VAL A 307 -12.16 11.12 12.16
CA VAL A 307 -11.84 9.88 11.44
C VAL A 307 -11.93 10.07 9.94
N CYS A 308 -10.88 9.66 9.22
CA CYS A 308 -10.92 9.55 7.77
C CYS A 308 -11.71 8.31 7.35
N LEU A 309 -12.79 8.43 6.58
CA LEU A 309 -13.55 7.27 6.09
C LEU A 309 -12.90 6.55 4.90
N ALA A 310 -11.84 7.12 4.32
CA ALA A 310 -11.03 6.50 3.28
C ALA A 310 -9.87 5.65 3.83
N CYS A 311 -9.33 5.93 5.02
CA CYS A 311 -8.21 5.12 5.56
C CYS A 311 -8.37 4.74 7.04
N ILE A 312 -9.48 5.15 7.65
CA ILE A 312 -9.83 4.92 9.06
C ILE A 312 -8.77 5.46 10.03
N HIS A 313 -7.97 6.42 9.57
CA HIS A 313 -7.05 7.12 10.45
C HIS A 313 -7.83 8.03 11.41
N PHE A 314 -7.67 7.78 12.71
CA PHE A 314 -8.27 8.55 13.78
C PHE A 314 -7.26 9.54 14.36
N THR A 315 -7.68 10.80 14.53
CA THR A 315 -6.86 11.90 15.06
C THR A 315 -7.68 12.76 16.02
N ASP A 316 -7.02 13.35 17.01
CA ASP A 316 -7.70 14.19 18.02
C ASP A 316 -7.89 15.65 17.55
N GLU A 317 -7.13 16.08 16.54
CA GLU A 317 -7.06 17.49 16.14
C GLU A 317 -7.14 17.64 14.61
N LEU A 318 -7.65 18.80 14.20
CA LEU A 318 -7.61 19.30 12.83
C LEU A 318 -6.92 20.66 12.83
N GLU A 319 -6.05 20.86 11.85
CA GLU A 319 -5.39 22.12 11.61
C GLU A 319 -5.88 22.74 10.29
N CYS A 320 -5.80 24.06 10.18
CA CYS A 320 -6.23 24.80 8.99
C CYS A 320 -5.01 25.13 8.14
N CYS A 321 -5.04 24.76 6.86
CA CYS A 321 -3.98 25.10 5.93
C CYS A 321 -3.85 26.63 5.78
N GLY A 322 -2.66 27.17 6.04
CA GLY A 322 -2.38 28.60 5.95
C GLY A 322 -2.44 29.19 4.54
N TRP A 323 -2.63 28.37 3.50
CA TRP A 323 -2.78 28.81 2.10
C TRP A 323 -4.21 28.69 1.58
N CYS A 324 -4.78 27.47 1.54
CA CYS A 324 -6.13 27.27 1.01
C CYS A 324 -7.26 27.48 2.04
N GLY A 325 -6.94 27.50 3.34
CA GLY A 325 -7.93 27.66 4.41
C GLY A 325 -8.75 26.40 4.72
N GLU A 326 -8.52 25.30 4.01
CA GLU A 326 -9.16 24.01 4.27
C GLU A 326 -8.59 23.36 5.53
N TYR A 327 -9.41 22.60 6.24
CA TYR A 327 -8.97 21.79 7.37
C TYR A 327 -8.34 20.47 6.89
N ASP A 328 -7.32 20.01 7.60
CA ASP A 328 -6.61 18.76 7.36
C ASP A 328 -6.20 18.14 8.70
N ASN A 329 -6.13 16.81 8.77
CA ASN A 329 -5.75 16.08 9.98
C ASN A 329 -4.22 15.86 10.14
N GLY A 330 -3.42 16.47 9.25
CA GLY A 330 -1.97 16.52 9.34
C GLY A 330 -1.44 17.81 9.97
N ASP A 331 -0.12 17.85 10.11
CA ASP A 331 0.62 19.02 10.57
C ASP A 331 0.60 20.12 9.49
N MET A 332 -0.01 21.27 9.83
CA MET A 332 -0.13 22.42 8.93
C MET A 332 0.91 23.51 9.23
N GLU A 333 1.95 23.20 10.02
CA GLU A 333 3.08 24.10 10.22
C GLU A 333 3.70 24.47 8.87
N MET A 334 3.89 25.77 8.62
CA MET A 334 4.44 26.29 7.36
C MET A 334 3.64 25.94 6.09
N SER A 335 2.40 25.44 6.22
CA SER A 335 1.50 25.13 5.08
C SER A 335 1.15 26.36 4.22
N GLY A 336 1.28 27.58 4.76
CA GLY A 336 1.20 28.81 3.97
C GLY A 336 2.27 28.91 2.86
N LEU A 337 3.42 28.28 3.06
CA LEU A 337 4.50 28.20 2.07
C LEU A 337 4.44 26.90 1.26
N HIS A 338 4.30 25.75 1.92
CA HIS A 338 4.42 24.44 1.29
C HIS A 338 3.08 23.81 0.87
N GLY A 339 1.96 24.36 1.31
CA GLY A 339 0.63 23.81 1.05
C GLY A 339 0.25 22.69 2.02
N CYS A 340 -0.86 22.03 1.70
CA CYS A 340 -1.35 20.82 2.39
C CYS A 340 -1.44 19.67 1.39
N SER A 341 -2.08 18.55 1.76
CA SER A 341 -2.33 17.43 0.85
C SER A 341 -3.09 17.80 -0.44
N GLN A 342 -3.81 18.94 -0.44
CA GLN A 342 -4.69 19.39 -1.52
C GLN A 342 -4.26 20.69 -2.23
N CYS A 343 -3.15 21.30 -1.83
CA CYS A 343 -2.66 22.51 -2.50
C CYS A 343 -1.14 22.66 -2.42
N ASP A 344 -0.55 23.40 -3.36
CA ASP A 344 0.91 23.59 -3.44
C ASP A 344 1.45 24.73 -2.54
N GLY A 345 0.59 25.39 -1.76
CA GLY A 345 0.96 26.55 -0.97
C GLY A 345 1.37 27.77 -1.82
N ASN A 346 2.18 28.66 -1.25
CA ASN A 346 2.74 29.80 -1.96
C ASN A 346 4.02 29.44 -2.73
N ALA A 347 3.84 28.75 -3.86
CA ALA A 347 4.94 28.34 -4.74
C ALA A 347 5.83 29.51 -5.22
N LYS A 348 5.37 30.77 -5.18
CA LYS A 348 6.16 31.93 -5.62
C LYS A 348 7.29 32.28 -4.64
N LEU A 349 7.07 32.11 -3.33
CA LEU A 349 8.08 32.43 -2.31
C LEU A 349 9.11 31.31 -2.12
N LEU A 350 8.87 30.12 -2.68
CA LEU A 350 9.78 28.97 -2.59
C LEU A 350 10.88 28.97 -3.66
N TYR A 351 10.72 29.73 -4.75
CA TYR A 351 11.63 29.75 -5.90
C TYR A 351 12.14 31.16 -6.27
N ASP A 352 12.03 32.13 -5.36
CA ASP A 352 12.70 33.42 -5.53
C ASP A 352 14.21 33.23 -5.22
N ASP A 353 14.98 32.92 -6.27
CA ASP A 353 16.42 33.23 -6.38
C ASP A 353 16.63 34.69 -6.81
#